data_AF-A0A965B3N9-F1
#
_entry.id   AF-A0A965B3N9-F1
#
_cell.length_a   1.000
_cell.length_b   1.000
_cell.length_c   1.000
_cell.angle_alpha   90.00
_cell.angle_beta   90.00
_cell.angle_gamma   90.00
#
_symmetry.space_group_name_H-M   'P 1'
#
loop_
_entity.id
_entity.type
_entity.pdbx_description
1 polymer ?
#
loop_
_entity_poly.entity_id
_entity_poly.type
_entity_poly.pdbx_seq_one_letter_code
_entity_poly.pdbx_strand_id
1 'polypeptide(L)'
;TNVNALDAATGQSAPLATGTNASSVAFTDDSQTVLFTNGEAPPDFPLRAGGIYSVPASDAAGPPSAVFTATERFLDDLAVLDSGAVAFTSSVPNRPGTATIQVLDQGSTAPRTVVADLGSTPVCVETPQGAGVCLDVPHPAWGAGDTLAYMDNSEEPALVVTDSGNRSPQRVDTGVQSFAWAPR
;
A
#
# COMPACT_ATOMS: atom_id res chain seq x y z
N THR A 1 -5.58 -3.71 -17.29
CA THR A 1 -4.76 -2.46 -17.23
C THR A 1 -3.29 -2.85 -17.20
N ASN A 2 -2.38 -1.88 -17.26
CA ASN A 2 -0.94 -2.13 -17.31
C ASN A 2 -0.25 -1.40 -16.16
N VAL A 3 0.89 -1.93 -15.71
CA VAL A 3 1.86 -1.17 -14.91
C VAL A 3 2.86 -0.57 -15.89
N ASN A 4 3.05 0.74 -15.84
CA ASN A 4 3.92 1.46 -16.75
C ASN A 4 5.05 2.17 -16.01
N ALA A 5 6.22 2.25 -16.63
CA ALA A 5 7.26 3.21 -16.26
C ALA A 5 6.97 4.57 -16.91
N LEU A 6 7.23 5.65 -16.18
CA LEU A 6 7.17 7.02 -16.67
C LEU A 6 8.58 7.59 -16.73
N ASP A 7 8.95 8.15 -17.87
CA ASP A 7 10.17 8.94 -18.01
C ASP A 7 9.79 10.43 -17.95
N ALA A 8 10.18 11.10 -16.87
CA ALA A 8 9.89 12.51 -16.66
C ALA A 8 10.67 13.45 -17.60
N ALA A 9 11.83 13.03 -18.11
CA ALA A 9 12.64 13.85 -19.01
C ALA A 9 12.07 13.85 -20.43
N THR A 10 11.54 12.71 -20.88
CA THR A 10 10.96 12.57 -22.23
C THR A 10 9.43 12.66 -22.25
N GLY A 11 8.77 12.56 -21.09
CA GLY A 11 7.31 12.50 -20.98
C GLY A 11 6.71 11.19 -21.52
N GLN A 12 7.54 10.16 -21.72
CA GLN A 12 7.10 8.88 -22.28
C GLN A 12 6.58 7.92 -21.20
N SER A 13 5.64 7.06 -21.60
CA SER A 13 5.13 5.97 -20.77
C SER A 13 5.25 4.66 -21.53
N ALA A 14 5.86 3.65 -20.90
CA ALA A 14 6.04 2.32 -21.48
C ALA A 14 5.54 1.24 -20.50
N PRO A 15 4.82 0.20 -20.98
CA PRO A 15 4.35 -0.87 -20.12
C PRO A 15 5.51 -1.75 -19.65
N LEU A 16 5.59 -1.97 -18.34
CA LEU A 16 6.46 -2.97 -17.71
C LEU A 16 5.73 -4.30 -17.54
N ALA A 17 4.44 -4.25 -17.18
CA ALA A 17 3.58 -5.42 -17.07
C ALA A 17 2.22 -5.16 -17.72
N THR A 18 1.72 -6.13 -18.50
CA THR A 18 0.45 -6.00 -19.22
C THR A 18 -0.61 -6.94 -18.67
N GLY A 19 -1.87 -6.52 -18.74
CA GLY A 19 -2.99 -7.39 -18.37
C GLY A 19 -3.05 -7.67 -16.87
N THR A 20 -2.70 -6.66 -16.08
CA THR A 20 -2.82 -6.62 -14.62
C THR A 20 -4.07 -5.83 -14.23
N ASN A 21 -4.47 -5.87 -12.97
CA ASN A 21 -5.45 -4.98 -12.36
C ASN A 21 -4.86 -4.29 -11.12
N ALA A 22 -3.62 -3.80 -11.26
CA ALA A 22 -2.86 -3.27 -10.15
C ALA A 22 -3.50 -2.04 -9.48
N SER A 23 -3.44 -1.98 -8.15
CA SER A 23 -3.94 -0.85 -7.33
C SER A 23 -2.83 -0.01 -6.71
N SER A 24 -1.67 -0.62 -6.42
CA SER A 24 -0.53 0.03 -5.76
C SER A 24 0.78 -0.36 -6.43
N VAL A 25 1.75 0.56 -6.45
CA VAL A 25 3.04 0.42 -7.13
C VAL A 25 4.15 1.10 -6.33
N ALA A 26 5.29 0.44 -6.22
CA ALA A 26 6.48 0.96 -5.56
C ALA A 26 7.75 0.55 -6.32
N PHE A 27 8.79 1.38 -6.26
CA PHE A 27 10.14 0.97 -6.68
C PHE A 27 10.90 0.36 -5.50
N THR A 28 11.80 -0.57 -5.79
CA THR A 28 12.90 -0.91 -4.88
C THR A 28 13.86 0.26 -4.75
N ASP A 29 14.63 0.31 -3.65
CA ASP A 29 15.55 1.42 -3.37
C ASP A 29 16.61 1.63 -4.47
N ASP A 30 17.04 0.55 -5.13
CA ASP A 30 17.96 0.60 -6.28
C ASP A 30 17.29 1.04 -7.60
N SER A 31 15.97 1.27 -7.58
CA SER A 31 15.11 1.60 -8.72
C SER A 31 15.20 0.60 -9.88
N GLN A 32 15.72 -0.61 -9.66
CA GLN A 32 15.87 -1.62 -10.69
C GLN A 32 14.63 -2.52 -10.81
N THR A 33 13.78 -2.56 -9.78
CA THR A 33 12.58 -3.39 -9.75
C THR A 33 11.36 -2.55 -9.36
N VAL A 34 10.25 -2.80 -10.05
CA VAL A 34 8.93 -2.31 -9.66
C VAL A 34 8.20 -3.45 -8.97
N LEU A 35 7.70 -3.18 -7.77
CA LEU A 35 6.70 -4.00 -7.11
C LEU A 35 5.32 -3.42 -7.35
N PHE A 36 4.32 -4.28 -7.47
CA PHE A 36 2.93 -3.86 -7.57
C PHE A 36 1.99 -4.87 -6.94
N THR A 37 0.88 -4.39 -6.39
CA THR A 37 -0.23 -5.24 -5.98
C THR A 37 -1.07 -5.60 -7.20
N ASN A 38 -1.64 -6.80 -7.23
CA ASN A 38 -2.62 -7.23 -8.22
C ASN A 38 -3.80 -7.82 -7.47
N GLY A 39 -5.02 -7.44 -7.85
CA GLY A 39 -6.23 -8.05 -7.31
C GLY A 39 -6.54 -9.38 -7.99
N GLU A 40 -7.41 -10.18 -7.40
CA GLU A 40 -7.97 -11.31 -8.14
C GLU A 40 -8.76 -10.82 -9.35
N ALA A 41 -8.51 -11.41 -10.52
CA ALA A 41 -9.06 -10.93 -11.78
C ALA A 41 -9.85 -12.03 -12.53
N PRO A 42 -10.85 -11.63 -13.34
CA PRO A 42 -11.58 -12.57 -14.18
C PRO A 42 -10.72 -13.18 -15.30
N PRO A 43 -11.24 -14.17 -16.05
CA PRO A 43 -10.44 -14.94 -16.99
C PRO A 43 -9.80 -14.20 -18.17
N ASP A 44 -10.24 -12.99 -18.47
CA ASP A 44 -9.70 -12.15 -19.52
C ASP A 44 -8.34 -11.52 -19.17
N PHE A 45 -7.93 -11.58 -17.90
CA PHE A 45 -6.61 -11.12 -17.45
C PHE A 45 -5.57 -12.24 -17.55
N PRO A 46 -4.38 -11.97 -18.12
CA PRO A 46 -3.22 -12.84 -18.04
C PRO A 46 -2.75 -13.08 -16.59
N LEU A 47 -2.72 -12.02 -15.78
CA LEU A 47 -2.37 -12.12 -14.36
C LEU A 47 -3.65 -12.10 -13.51
N ARG A 48 -4.04 -13.27 -13.00
CA ARG A 48 -5.34 -13.47 -12.33
C ARG A 48 -5.26 -13.58 -10.82
N ALA A 49 -4.14 -14.09 -10.30
CA ALA A 49 -4.00 -14.33 -8.89
C ALA A 49 -3.76 -13.01 -8.15
N GLY A 50 -4.48 -12.81 -7.04
CA GLY A 50 -4.25 -11.70 -6.13
C GLY A 50 -2.89 -11.83 -5.45
N GLY A 51 -2.20 -10.71 -5.22
CA GLY A 51 -0.88 -10.73 -4.61
C GLY A 51 -0.01 -9.51 -4.88
N ILE A 52 1.27 -9.65 -4.53
CA ILE A 52 2.35 -8.71 -4.83
C ILE A 52 3.26 -9.36 -5.85
N TYR A 53 3.59 -8.62 -6.89
CA TYR A 53 4.40 -9.06 -8.02
C TYR A 53 5.55 -8.09 -8.24
N SER A 54 6.60 -8.59 -8.88
CA SER A 54 7.79 -7.83 -9.25
C SER A 54 8.00 -7.89 -10.76
N VAL A 55 8.54 -6.79 -11.31
CA VAL A 55 9.00 -6.72 -12.70
C VAL A 55 10.25 -5.83 -12.77
N PRO A 56 11.27 -6.16 -13.57
CA PRO A 56 12.42 -5.29 -13.75
C PRO A 56 11.98 -3.95 -14.37
N ALA A 57 12.51 -2.84 -13.86
CA ALA A 57 12.21 -1.50 -14.34
C ALA A 57 12.78 -1.21 -15.74
N SER A 58 13.81 -1.97 -16.16
CA SER A 58 14.44 -1.87 -17.48
C SER A 58 13.74 -2.68 -18.57
N ASP A 59 12.91 -3.66 -18.19
CA ASP A 59 12.37 -4.64 -19.12
C ASP A 59 10.99 -4.22 -19.60
N ALA A 60 10.91 -3.90 -20.88
CA ALA A 60 9.62 -3.65 -21.52
C ALA A 60 8.80 -4.96 -21.54
N ALA A 61 7.66 -4.94 -20.84
CA ALA A 61 6.63 -5.98 -20.89
C ALA A 61 7.09 -7.43 -20.53
N GLY A 62 8.02 -7.59 -19.60
CA GLY A 62 8.40 -8.90 -19.05
C GLY A 62 7.26 -9.55 -18.23
N PRO A 63 7.21 -10.90 -18.13
CA PRO A 63 6.22 -11.55 -17.26
C PRO A 63 6.51 -11.24 -15.78
N PRO A 64 5.51 -10.75 -15.01
CA PRO A 64 5.71 -10.48 -13.60
C PRO A 64 6.03 -11.74 -12.79
N SER A 65 6.93 -11.61 -11.82
CA SER A 65 7.26 -12.67 -10.88
C SER A 65 6.51 -12.48 -9.56
N ALA A 66 5.80 -13.52 -9.11
CA ALA A 66 5.09 -13.47 -7.84
C ALA A 66 6.07 -13.34 -6.66
N VAL A 67 5.84 -12.35 -5.80
CA VAL A 67 6.55 -12.18 -4.51
C VAL A 67 5.73 -12.79 -3.40
N PHE A 68 4.42 -12.52 -3.41
CA PHE A 68 3.47 -13.05 -2.44
C PHE A 68 2.10 -13.18 -3.11
N THR A 69 1.39 -14.29 -2.87
CA THR A 69 0.04 -14.49 -3.39
C THR A 69 -0.95 -14.55 -2.24
N ALA A 70 -2.07 -13.86 -2.38
CA ALA A 70 -3.14 -13.86 -1.41
C ALA A 70 -4.48 -14.00 -2.13
N THR A 71 -5.26 -15.01 -1.73
CA THR A 71 -6.61 -15.23 -2.25
C THR A 71 -7.64 -14.49 -1.41
N GLU A 72 -8.69 -13.98 -2.05
CA GLU A 72 -9.80 -13.26 -1.40
C GLU A 72 -9.35 -12.05 -0.54
N ARG A 73 -8.25 -11.40 -0.94
CA ARG A 73 -7.70 -10.21 -0.28
C ARG A 73 -7.53 -9.08 -1.28
N PHE A 74 -7.78 -7.85 -0.81
CA PHE A 74 -7.38 -6.64 -1.50
C PHE A 74 -6.12 -6.09 -0.83
N LEU A 75 -5.05 -5.95 -1.62
CA LEU A 75 -3.75 -5.46 -1.16
C LEU A 75 -3.52 -4.06 -1.73
N ASP A 76 -3.06 -3.13 -0.88
CA ASP A 76 -2.81 -1.74 -1.25
C ASP A 76 -1.63 -1.16 -0.43
N ASP A 77 -1.38 0.15 -0.55
CA ASP A 77 -0.40 0.91 0.24
C ASP A 77 0.99 0.28 0.26
N LEU A 78 1.43 -0.19 -0.91
CA LEU A 78 2.66 -0.92 -1.07
C LEU A 78 3.87 -0.01 -0.84
N ALA A 79 4.80 -0.45 0.00
CA ALA A 79 6.07 0.24 0.25
C ALA A 79 7.23 -0.76 0.37
N VAL A 80 8.39 -0.39 -0.15
CA VAL A 80 9.66 -1.07 0.12
C VAL A 80 10.34 -0.37 1.30
N LEU A 81 10.72 -1.17 2.29
CA LEU A 81 11.35 -0.70 3.52
C LEU A 81 12.88 -0.69 3.38
N ASP A 82 13.58 0.10 4.20
CA ASP A 82 15.06 0.19 4.15
C ASP A 82 15.73 -1.15 4.50
N SER A 83 15.02 -2.03 5.22
CA SER A 83 15.44 -3.42 5.47
C SER A 83 15.32 -4.35 4.26
N GLY A 84 14.74 -3.89 3.15
CA GLY A 84 14.39 -4.71 1.99
C GLY A 84 13.09 -5.52 2.18
N ALA A 85 12.40 -5.34 3.30
CA ALA A 85 11.07 -5.90 3.51
C ALA A 85 10.02 -5.15 2.67
N VAL A 86 8.88 -5.80 2.42
CA VAL A 86 7.76 -5.21 1.68
C VAL A 86 6.58 -5.02 2.63
N ALA A 87 6.16 -3.77 2.82
CA ALA A 87 4.99 -3.42 3.59
C ALA A 87 3.79 -3.16 2.69
N PHE A 88 2.60 -3.47 3.18
CA PHE A 88 1.35 -3.29 2.45
C PHE A 88 0.17 -3.31 3.41
N THR A 89 -0.96 -2.74 2.99
CA THR A 89 -2.25 -2.99 3.63
C THR A 89 -2.94 -4.20 3.01
N SER A 90 -3.67 -4.94 3.85
CA SER A 90 -4.47 -6.09 3.41
C SER A 90 -5.86 -5.98 4.04
N SER A 91 -6.90 -6.02 3.21
CA SER A 91 -8.30 -6.02 3.64
C SER A 91 -9.09 -7.16 3.00
N VAL A 92 -10.22 -7.50 3.62
CA VAL A 92 -11.20 -8.42 3.01
C VAL A 92 -12.15 -7.59 2.14
N PRO A 93 -12.33 -7.94 0.85
CA PRO A 93 -13.30 -7.27 0.00
C PRO A 93 -14.69 -7.22 0.65
N ASN A 94 -15.37 -6.08 0.54
CA ASN A 94 -16.72 -5.84 1.09
C ASN A 94 -16.83 -5.98 2.62
N ARG A 95 -15.72 -5.90 3.36
CA ARG A 95 -15.73 -5.81 4.83
C ARG A 95 -14.96 -4.57 5.30
N PRO A 96 -15.63 -3.41 5.44
CA PRO A 96 -14.99 -2.23 6.02
C PRO A 96 -14.51 -2.55 7.44
N GLY A 97 -13.44 -1.89 7.88
CA GLY A 97 -12.88 -2.08 9.23
C GLY A 97 -11.94 -3.26 9.38
N THR A 98 -11.61 -3.98 8.29
CA THR A 98 -10.77 -5.19 8.34
C THR A 98 -9.37 -5.00 7.77
N ALA A 99 -9.00 -3.75 7.46
CA ALA A 99 -7.68 -3.45 6.92
C ALA A 99 -6.61 -3.65 8.00
N THR A 100 -5.57 -4.38 7.62
CA THR A 100 -4.39 -4.64 8.44
C THR A 100 -3.18 -4.04 7.76
N ILE A 101 -2.18 -3.62 8.53
CA ILE A 101 -0.84 -3.33 8.00
C ILE A 101 0.01 -4.58 8.19
N GLN A 102 0.62 -5.03 7.10
CA GLN A 102 1.46 -6.23 7.07
C GLN A 102 2.84 -5.90 6.53
N VAL A 103 3.82 -6.71 6.96
CA VAL A 103 5.21 -6.66 6.47
C VAL A 103 5.62 -8.06 6.07
N LEU A 104 6.10 -8.21 4.83
CA LEU A 104 6.77 -9.40 4.33
C LEU A 104 8.28 -9.18 4.44
N ASP A 105 8.89 -9.79 5.45
CA ASP A 105 10.35 -9.69 5.66
C ASP A 105 11.11 -10.36 4.50
N GLN A 106 12.31 -9.86 4.19
CA GLN A 106 13.11 -10.37 3.09
C GLN A 106 13.41 -11.88 3.24
N GLY A 107 13.09 -12.66 2.21
CA GLY A 107 13.25 -14.12 2.21
C GLY A 107 12.16 -14.88 2.97
N SER A 108 11.20 -14.19 3.60
CA SER A 108 10.00 -14.81 4.14
C SER A 108 8.99 -15.11 3.03
N THR A 109 8.19 -16.15 3.23
CA THR A 109 7.01 -16.46 2.39
C THR A 109 5.70 -16.09 3.06
N ALA A 110 5.75 -15.64 4.32
CA ALA A 110 4.58 -15.31 5.12
C ALA A 110 4.73 -13.89 5.70
N PRO A 111 3.77 -13.00 5.46
CA PRO A 111 3.78 -11.68 6.06
C PRO A 111 3.40 -11.76 7.54
N ARG A 112 3.95 -10.86 8.35
CA ARG A 112 3.53 -10.61 9.73
C ARG A 112 2.61 -9.41 9.80
N THR A 113 1.60 -9.49 10.66
CA THR A 113 0.72 -8.35 10.95
C THR A 113 1.41 -7.40 11.93
N VAL A 114 1.47 -6.13 11.55
CA VAL A 114 2.02 -5.02 12.37
C VAL A 114 0.89 -4.28 13.07
N VAL A 115 -0.21 -4.05 12.36
CA VAL A 115 -1.43 -3.42 12.87
C VAL A 115 -2.63 -4.24 12.41
N ALA A 116 -3.47 -4.67 13.37
CA ALA A 116 -4.59 -5.57 13.11
C ALA A 116 -5.90 -4.85 12.77
N ASP A 117 -6.08 -3.61 13.23
CA ASP A 117 -7.29 -2.84 12.99
C ASP A 117 -6.90 -1.40 12.60
N LEU A 118 -6.71 -1.20 11.30
CA LEU A 118 -6.49 0.14 10.77
C LEU A 118 -7.79 0.94 10.86
N GLY A 119 -7.71 2.20 11.28
CA GLY A 119 -8.85 3.10 11.17
C GLY A 119 -9.35 3.10 9.74
N SER A 120 -10.63 2.81 9.52
CA SER A 120 -11.18 2.71 8.16
C SER A 120 -12.54 3.42 8.03
N THR A 121 -12.88 4.26 9.00
CA THR A 121 -14.15 4.98 9.02
C THR A 121 -13.92 6.37 8.44
N PRO A 122 -14.46 6.69 7.26
CA PRO A 122 -14.40 8.03 6.71
C PRO A 122 -15.01 9.04 7.68
N VAL A 123 -14.38 10.21 7.82
CA VAL A 123 -14.95 11.30 8.63
C VAL A 123 -15.87 12.12 7.76
N CYS A 124 -17.18 12.03 8.00
CA CYS A 124 -18.18 12.80 7.26
C CYS A 124 -18.51 14.11 7.98
N VAL A 125 -18.33 15.23 7.29
CA VAL A 125 -18.67 16.58 7.75
C VAL A 125 -19.82 17.13 6.93
N GLU A 126 -20.80 17.75 7.59
CA GLU A 126 -21.82 18.54 6.91
C GLU A 126 -21.27 19.92 6.55
N THR A 127 -21.41 20.31 5.29
CA THR A 127 -21.09 21.67 4.85
C THR A 127 -22.20 22.63 5.30
N PRO A 128 -21.90 23.94 5.46
CA PRO A 128 -22.92 24.95 5.79
C PRO A 128 -24.11 24.99 4.81
N GLN A 129 -23.91 24.49 3.59
CA GLN A 129 -24.93 24.38 2.54
C GLN A 129 -25.77 23.10 2.64
N GLY A 130 -25.55 22.26 3.65
CA GLY A 130 -26.30 21.02 3.89
C GLY A 130 -25.84 19.81 3.07
N ALA A 131 -24.74 19.91 2.33
CA ALA A 131 -24.13 18.76 1.65
C ALA A 131 -23.13 18.06 2.58
N GLY A 132 -23.23 16.74 2.73
CA GLY A 132 -22.23 15.95 3.46
C GLY A 132 -20.99 15.66 2.59
N VAL A 133 -19.80 15.86 3.14
CA VAL A 133 -18.52 15.48 2.54
C VAL A 133 -17.86 14.47 3.46
N CYS A 134 -17.61 13.26 2.95
CA CYS A 134 -16.81 12.26 3.66
C CYS A 134 -15.36 12.36 3.22
N LEU A 135 -14.47 12.53 4.19
CA LEU A 135 -13.03 12.53 3.99
C LEU A 135 -12.54 11.08 3.99
N ASP A 136 -11.72 10.74 3.00
CA ASP A 136 -11.03 9.47 2.97
C ASP A 136 -10.16 9.29 4.22
N VAL A 137 -9.97 8.03 4.61
CA VAL A 137 -9.11 7.70 5.73
C VAL A 137 -7.66 7.87 5.28
N PRO A 138 -6.82 8.59 6.04
CA PRO A 138 -5.40 8.68 5.75
C PRO A 138 -4.75 7.30 5.66
N HIS A 139 -4.06 7.06 4.54
CA HIS A 139 -3.34 5.82 4.30
C HIS A 139 -2.05 5.77 5.14
N PRO A 140 -1.53 4.57 5.47
CA PRO A 140 -0.26 4.44 6.18
C PRO A 140 0.91 5.04 5.40
N ALA A 141 1.87 5.63 6.10
CA ALA A 141 3.07 6.18 5.50
C ALA A 141 4.33 5.57 6.13
N TRP A 142 5.24 5.10 5.27
CA TRP A 142 6.52 4.54 5.68
C TRP A 142 7.65 5.56 5.50
N GLY A 143 8.41 5.79 6.56
CA GLY A 143 9.53 6.73 6.64
C GLY A 143 10.87 6.00 6.73
N ALA A 144 11.97 6.75 6.84
CA ALA A 144 13.30 6.18 7.01
C ALA A 144 13.41 5.31 8.28
N GLY A 145 14.29 4.32 8.25
CA GLY A 145 14.52 3.38 9.35
C GLY A 145 13.32 2.46 9.64
N ASP A 146 12.52 2.15 8.62
CA ASP A 146 11.30 1.34 8.71
C ASP A 146 10.29 1.89 9.73
N THR A 147 10.20 3.22 9.81
CA THR A 147 9.26 3.93 10.68
C THR A 147 7.89 3.98 10.01
N LEU A 148 6.83 3.66 10.75
CA LEU A 148 5.45 3.65 10.30
C LEU A 148 4.67 4.79 10.94
N ALA A 149 3.91 5.53 10.14
CA ALA A 149 2.84 6.42 10.59
C ALA A 149 1.48 5.91 10.08
N TYR A 150 0.46 5.87 10.95
CA TYR A 150 -0.89 5.46 10.59
C TYR A 150 -1.95 6.09 11.51
N MET A 151 -3.21 6.13 11.07
CA MET A 151 -4.33 6.50 11.95
C MET A 151 -4.86 5.27 12.69
N ASP A 152 -4.92 5.35 14.02
CA ASP A 152 -5.58 4.30 14.81
C ASP A 152 -7.11 4.31 14.64
N ASN A 153 -7.77 3.24 15.08
CA ASN A 153 -9.21 3.06 14.97
C ASN A 153 -9.97 3.43 16.26
N SER A 154 -9.35 4.21 17.15
CA SER A 154 -9.95 4.56 18.45
C SER A 154 -11.12 5.53 18.30
N GLU A 155 -11.90 5.74 19.37
CA GLU A 155 -13.02 6.70 19.37
C GLU A 155 -12.55 8.14 19.10
N GLU A 156 -11.31 8.45 19.47
CA GLU A 156 -10.61 9.69 19.16
C GLU A 156 -9.38 9.38 18.30
N PRO A 157 -9.55 9.17 16.98
CA PRO A 157 -8.48 8.71 16.10
C PRO A 157 -7.24 9.59 16.22
N ALA A 158 -6.11 8.95 16.51
CA ALA A 158 -4.82 9.61 16.59
C ALA A 158 -3.89 9.16 15.48
N LEU A 159 -3.01 10.06 15.07
CA LEU A 159 -1.82 9.71 14.32
C LEU A 159 -0.88 8.96 15.26
N VAL A 160 -0.56 7.73 14.90
CA VAL A 160 0.38 6.86 15.63
C VAL A 160 1.65 6.70 14.81
N VAL A 161 2.80 6.86 15.48
CA VAL A 161 4.12 6.59 14.93
C VAL A 161 4.75 5.41 15.68
N THR A 162 5.32 4.46 14.95
CA THR A 162 5.92 3.24 15.52
C THR A 162 6.99 2.67 14.58
N ASP A 163 7.70 1.63 15.01
CA ASP A 163 8.60 0.88 14.12
C ASP A 163 7.85 -0.21 13.33
N SER A 164 8.49 -0.83 12.34
CA SER A 164 7.88 -1.92 11.57
C SER A 164 7.48 -3.15 12.39
N GLY A 165 7.91 -3.25 13.66
CA GLY A 165 7.50 -4.29 14.61
C GLY A 165 6.34 -3.90 15.51
N ASN A 166 5.84 -2.66 15.41
CA ASN A 166 4.92 -2.03 16.34
C ASN A 166 5.35 -2.14 17.82
N ARG A 167 6.66 -2.05 18.11
CA ARG A 167 7.18 -2.31 19.47
C ARG A 167 7.04 -1.12 20.42
N SER A 168 6.87 0.08 19.89
CA SER A 168 6.80 1.32 20.69
C SER A 168 5.90 2.38 20.04
N PRO A 169 4.59 2.10 19.90
CA PRO A 169 3.65 3.04 19.30
C PRO A 169 3.50 4.31 20.15
N GLN A 170 3.57 5.46 19.50
CA GLN A 170 3.37 6.77 20.10
C GLN A 170 2.23 7.51 19.39
N ARG A 171 1.22 7.95 20.16
CA ARG A 171 0.20 8.88 19.65
C ARG A 171 0.83 10.28 19.60
N VAL A 172 0.94 10.85 18.40
CA VAL A 172 1.67 12.11 18.19
C VAL A 172 0.76 13.30 17.91
N ASP A 173 -0.44 13.06 17.38
CA ASP A 173 -1.40 14.12 17.04
C ASP A 173 -2.84 13.56 16.96
N THR A 174 -3.83 14.43 17.10
CA THR A 174 -5.27 14.13 17.01
C THR A 174 -5.94 15.09 16.03
N GLY A 175 -6.88 14.61 15.23
CA GLY A 175 -7.57 15.45 14.24
C GLY A 175 -6.81 15.65 12.92
N VAL A 176 -5.75 14.85 12.70
CA VAL A 176 -5.01 14.80 11.44
C VAL A 176 -5.90 14.22 10.34
N GLN A 177 -5.95 14.91 9.20
CA GLN A 177 -6.69 14.48 8.01
C GLN A 177 -5.77 14.00 6.88
N SER A 178 -4.47 14.28 6.97
CA SER A 178 -3.44 13.81 6.05
C SER A 178 -2.06 14.02 6.67
N PHE A 179 -1.10 13.18 6.32
CA PHE A 179 0.29 13.28 6.77
C PHE A 179 1.21 12.66 5.73
N ALA A 180 2.48 13.05 5.79
CA ALA A 180 3.55 12.45 4.99
C ALA A 180 4.87 12.59 5.74
N TRP A 181 5.79 11.67 5.47
CA TRP A 181 7.18 11.84 5.84
C TRP A 181 7.87 12.82 4.90
N ALA A 182 8.92 13.49 5.38
CA ALA A 182 9.80 14.24 4.50
C ALA A 182 10.49 13.28 3.49
N PRO A 183 10.81 13.75 2.27
CA PRO A 183 11.58 12.95 1.32
C PRO A 183 12.91 12.48 1.93
N ARG A 184 13.34 11.27 1.53
CA ARG A 184 14.65 10.72 1.86
C ARG A 184 15.76 11.37 1.01
#